data_AF-A0A9X3JWV0-F1
#
_entry.id   AF-A0A9X3JWV0-F1
#
_cell.length_a   1.000
_cell.length_b   1.000
_cell.length_c   1.000
_cell.angle_alpha   90.00
_cell.angle_beta   90.00
_cell.angle_gamma   90.00
#
_symmetry.space_group_name_H-M   'P 1'
#
loop_
_entity.id
_entity.type
_entity.pdbx_description
1 polymer ?
#
loop_
_entity_poly.entity_id
_entity_poly.type
_entity_poly.pdbx_seq_one_letter_code
_entity_poly.pdbx_strand_id
1 'polypeptide(L)'
;MTVRRRTGARPAAAAPAEGTSQRARAYQGFTQQILSGGIRSGQFISQRELMTLLDMPLGAVREMIPRLEAAGLIRTVPQRGLQIAHVDLKLIRNAFQVRSMIELEAIRHFVHTASDEELAQIEDGHRDILRRASATPVDGQLLDDAQAVDWGLHDRMVDALGNEIVSEIYRVNSLRIRLIRLDSSVITPGRLIPAMEEHMRFISALRQRDAVAATALLEAHIRSARDRVLDFPLEPVPAHSAAGRAAATRSIRSTPARRKTP
;
A
#
# COMPACT_ATOMS: atom_id res chain seq x y z
N MET A 1 -38.48 29.19 -44.42
CA MET A 1 -37.08 28.73 -44.57
C MET A 1 -36.48 28.60 -43.19
N THR A 2 -36.17 27.37 -42.78
CA THR A 2 -35.98 26.94 -41.40
C THR A 2 -34.55 27.22 -40.92
N VAL A 3 -34.41 27.94 -39.81
CA VAL A 3 -33.13 28.19 -39.12
C VAL A 3 -32.73 26.91 -38.38
N ARG A 4 -31.68 26.21 -38.86
CA ARG A 4 -31.16 24.99 -38.24
C ARG A 4 -30.02 25.35 -37.28
N ARG A 5 -30.27 25.24 -35.98
CA ARG A 5 -29.30 25.36 -34.89
C ARG A 5 -28.13 24.38 -35.12
N ARG A 6 -26.89 24.88 -35.14
CA ARG A 6 -25.68 24.06 -34.97
C ARG A 6 -25.48 23.80 -33.48
N THR A 7 -25.77 22.59 -33.05
CA THR A 7 -25.38 22.06 -31.74
C THR A 7 -23.89 21.79 -31.74
N GLY A 8 -23.15 22.43 -30.82
CA GLY A 8 -21.73 22.16 -30.59
C GLY A 8 -21.53 20.73 -30.09
N ALA A 9 -20.69 19.98 -30.79
CA ALA A 9 -20.22 18.67 -30.35
C ALA A 9 -19.17 18.87 -29.25
N ARG A 10 -19.38 18.26 -28.07
CA ARG A 10 -18.33 18.06 -27.07
C ARG A 10 -17.21 17.21 -27.69
N PRO A 11 -15.92 17.52 -27.46
CA PRO A 11 -14.86 16.61 -27.87
C PRO A 11 -15.01 15.31 -27.08
N ALA A 12 -15.01 14.19 -27.82
CA ALA A 12 -15.05 12.86 -27.26
C ALA A 12 -13.79 12.64 -26.40
N ALA A 13 -13.98 12.10 -25.20
CA ALA A 13 -12.90 11.70 -24.33
C ALA A 13 -12.01 10.67 -25.05
N ALA A 14 -10.69 10.91 -25.01
CA ALA A 14 -9.70 10.02 -25.59
C ALA A 14 -9.81 8.61 -24.99
N ALA A 15 -9.94 7.61 -25.85
CA ALA A 15 -9.92 6.21 -25.44
C ALA A 15 -8.54 5.84 -24.84
N PRO A 16 -8.48 5.04 -23.77
CA PRO A 16 -7.22 4.68 -23.15
C PRO A 16 -6.44 3.68 -24.01
N ALA A 17 -5.11 3.84 -24.01
CA ALA A 17 -4.14 3.06 -24.79
C ALA A 17 -4.28 1.54 -24.62
N GLU A 18 -4.11 0.82 -25.74
CA GLU A 18 -4.09 -0.63 -25.83
C GLU A 18 -2.89 -1.23 -25.07
N GLY A 19 -3.15 -2.22 -24.22
CA GLY A 19 -2.11 -3.08 -23.61
C GLY A 19 -2.32 -3.41 -22.12
N THR A 20 -2.85 -2.49 -21.31
CA THR A 20 -3.04 -2.74 -19.88
C THR A 20 -4.33 -3.51 -19.64
N SER A 21 -4.22 -4.76 -19.18
CA SER A 21 -5.39 -5.56 -18.82
C SER A 21 -6.29 -4.77 -17.86
N GLN A 22 -7.61 -4.90 -18.02
CA GLN A 22 -8.58 -4.22 -17.15
C GLN A 22 -8.31 -4.51 -15.66
N ARG A 23 -7.74 -5.69 -15.37
CA ARG A 23 -7.29 -6.12 -14.04
C ARG A 23 -6.11 -5.30 -13.51
N ALA A 24 -5.09 -5.06 -14.34
CA ALA A 24 -3.95 -4.23 -13.97
C ALA A 24 -4.37 -2.77 -13.73
N ARG A 25 -5.27 -2.24 -14.58
CA ARG A 25 -5.88 -0.91 -14.35
C ARG A 25 -6.65 -0.84 -13.04
N ALA A 26 -7.37 -1.90 -12.66
CA ALA A 26 -8.17 -1.93 -11.44
C ALA A 26 -7.29 -1.88 -10.20
N TYR A 27 -6.23 -2.67 -10.20
CA TYR A 27 -5.25 -2.70 -9.12
C TYR A 27 -4.47 -1.38 -9.01
N GLN A 28 -4.08 -0.80 -10.14
CA GLN A 28 -3.44 0.52 -10.19
C GLN A 28 -4.39 1.62 -9.69
N GLY A 29 -5.65 1.62 -10.11
CA GLY A 29 -6.65 2.58 -9.61
C GLY A 29 -6.83 2.47 -8.10
N PHE A 30 -6.94 1.25 -7.56
CA PHE A 30 -7.06 1.02 -6.13
C PHE A 30 -5.82 1.51 -5.37
N THR A 31 -4.64 1.26 -5.93
CA THR A 31 -3.37 1.76 -5.40
C THR A 31 -3.34 3.29 -5.36
N GLN A 32 -3.76 3.95 -6.44
CA GLN A 32 -3.80 5.41 -6.52
C GLN A 32 -4.78 6.02 -5.51
N GLN A 33 -5.94 5.38 -5.31
CA GLN A 33 -6.91 5.83 -4.31
C GLN A 33 -6.39 5.67 -2.88
N ILE A 34 -5.59 4.64 -2.59
CA ILE A 34 -4.88 4.57 -1.31
C ILE A 34 -3.90 5.75 -1.22
N LEU A 35 -3.04 5.92 -2.23
CA LEU A 35 -2.00 6.97 -2.22
C LEU A 35 -2.55 8.39 -2.03
N SER A 36 -3.64 8.72 -2.69
CA SER A 36 -4.28 10.05 -2.60
C SER A 36 -5.10 10.25 -1.32
N GLY A 37 -5.20 9.23 -0.45
CA GLY A 37 -6.05 9.26 0.74
C GLY A 37 -7.55 9.15 0.44
N GLY A 38 -7.95 8.90 -0.81
CA GLY A 38 -9.33 8.58 -1.20
C GLY A 38 -9.82 7.26 -0.60
N ILE A 39 -8.90 6.34 -0.29
CA ILE A 39 -9.14 5.12 0.47
C ILE A 39 -8.39 5.16 1.81
N ARG A 40 -9.14 5.13 2.91
CA ARG A 40 -8.64 5.12 4.30
C ARG A 40 -8.65 3.72 4.89
N SER A 41 -7.76 3.48 5.85
CA SER A 41 -7.75 2.28 6.69
C SER A 41 -9.10 2.06 7.37
N GLY A 42 -9.52 0.80 7.51
CA GLY A 42 -10.71 0.41 8.29
C GLY A 42 -12.08 0.87 7.77
N GLN A 43 -12.14 1.81 6.82
CA GLN A 43 -13.41 2.35 6.31
C GLN A 43 -14.23 1.28 5.56
N PHE A 44 -15.54 1.50 5.51
CA PHE A 44 -16.44 0.69 4.69
C PHE A 44 -16.73 1.40 3.37
N ILE A 45 -16.67 0.65 2.27
CA ILE A 45 -17.00 1.11 0.92
C ILE A 45 -17.95 0.09 0.28
N SER A 46 -19.01 0.57 -0.36
CA SER A 46 -19.89 -0.25 -1.19
C SER A 46 -19.26 -0.58 -2.54
N GLN A 47 -19.73 -1.63 -3.23
CA GLN A 47 -19.27 -1.91 -4.60
C GLN A 47 -19.51 -0.73 -5.54
N ARG A 48 -20.60 0.02 -5.35
CA ARG A 48 -20.96 1.18 -6.16
C ARG A 48 -20.00 2.36 -5.95
N GLU A 49 -19.62 2.63 -4.69
CA GLU A 49 -18.61 3.65 -4.40
C GLU A 49 -17.25 3.24 -4.96
N LEU A 50 -16.87 1.96 -4.85
CA LEU A 50 -15.63 1.46 -5.44
C LEU A 50 -15.63 1.58 -6.98
N MET A 51 -16.76 1.34 -7.65
CA MET A 51 -16.90 1.61 -9.08
C MET A 51 -16.62 3.08 -9.42
N THR A 52 -17.20 4.01 -8.65
CA THR A 52 -16.98 5.45 -8.86
C THR A 52 -15.54 5.85 -8.59
N LEU A 53 -14.94 5.37 -7.51
CA LEU A 53 -13.55 5.69 -7.13
C LEU A 53 -12.53 5.20 -8.16
N LEU A 54 -12.80 4.06 -8.79
CA LEU A 54 -11.89 3.43 -9.74
C LEU A 54 -12.22 3.75 -11.21
N ASP A 55 -13.35 4.43 -11.46
CA ASP A 55 -13.94 4.60 -12.79
C ASP A 55 -14.05 3.27 -13.55
N MET A 56 -14.72 2.30 -12.93
CA MET A 56 -14.81 0.92 -13.45
C MET A 56 -16.22 0.36 -13.48
N PRO A 57 -16.54 -0.48 -14.48
CA PRO A 57 -17.82 -1.17 -14.53
C PRO A 57 -17.95 -2.21 -13.43
N LEU A 58 -19.19 -2.51 -13.03
CA LEU A 58 -19.50 -3.43 -11.93
C LEU A 58 -18.87 -4.82 -12.11
N GLY A 59 -18.84 -5.34 -13.33
CA GLY A 59 -18.21 -6.64 -13.63
C GLY A 59 -16.73 -6.68 -13.27
N ALA A 60 -15.97 -5.64 -13.66
CA ALA A 60 -14.55 -5.52 -13.36
C ALA A 60 -14.30 -5.38 -11.85
N VAL A 61 -15.11 -4.59 -11.14
CA VAL A 61 -15.03 -4.45 -9.68
C VAL A 61 -15.31 -5.79 -8.99
N ARG A 62 -16.33 -6.55 -9.45
CA ARG A 62 -16.65 -7.89 -8.90
C ARG A 62 -15.53 -8.91 -9.11
N GLU A 63 -14.84 -8.88 -10.24
CA GLU A 63 -13.66 -9.73 -10.47
C GLU A 63 -12.47 -9.34 -9.60
N MET A 64 -12.35 -8.07 -9.24
CA MET A 64 -11.24 -7.55 -8.44
C MET A 64 -11.39 -7.85 -6.95
N ILE A 65 -12.61 -7.84 -6.41
CA ILE A 65 -12.87 -8.03 -4.96
C ILE A 65 -12.18 -9.29 -4.41
N PRO A 66 -12.34 -10.50 -5.00
CA PRO A 66 -11.66 -11.70 -4.49
C PRO A 66 -10.13 -11.57 -4.46
N ARG A 67 -9.54 -10.80 -5.38
CA ARG A 67 -8.09 -10.57 -5.42
C ARG A 67 -7.64 -9.63 -4.31
N LEU A 68 -8.38 -8.55 -4.08
CA LEU A 68 -8.11 -7.62 -2.98
C LEU A 68 -8.31 -8.31 -1.62
N GLU A 69 -9.28 -9.22 -1.50
CA GLU A 69 -9.48 -10.04 -0.31
C GLU A 69 -8.36 -11.07 -0.13
N ALA A 70 -7.94 -11.77 -1.19
CA ALA A 70 -6.80 -12.68 -1.13
C ALA A 70 -5.50 -11.96 -0.76
N ALA A 71 -5.35 -10.71 -1.24
CA ALA A 71 -4.29 -9.80 -0.85
C ALA A 71 -4.50 -9.18 0.55
N GLY A 72 -5.59 -9.47 1.25
CA GLY A 72 -5.88 -8.92 2.58
C GLY A 72 -5.97 -7.38 2.62
N LEU A 73 -6.23 -6.74 1.49
CA LEU A 73 -6.39 -5.28 1.36
C LEU A 73 -7.81 -4.86 1.68
N ILE A 74 -8.78 -5.77 1.49
CA ILE A 74 -10.16 -5.59 1.88
C ILE A 74 -10.72 -6.86 2.52
N ARG A 75 -11.89 -6.74 3.14
CA ARG A 75 -12.71 -7.85 3.65
C ARG A 75 -14.17 -7.58 3.33
N THR A 76 -14.86 -8.53 2.70
CA THR A 76 -16.31 -8.46 2.52
C THR A 76 -17.00 -8.77 3.84
N VAL A 77 -17.87 -7.85 4.26
CA VAL A 77 -18.67 -7.98 5.48
C VAL A 77 -20.15 -8.04 5.08
N PRO A 78 -20.86 -9.15 5.37
CA PRO A 78 -22.27 -9.29 5.02
C PRO A 78 -23.10 -8.10 5.48
N GLN A 79 -23.95 -7.58 4.58
CA GLN A 79 -24.83 -6.42 4.81
C GLN A 79 -24.14 -5.08 5.14
N ARG A 80 -22.79 -5.03 5.19
CA ARG A 80 -22.04 -3.80 5.49
C ARG A 80 -21.16 -3.32 4.34
N GLY A 81 -20.82 -4.19 3.39
CA GLY A 81 -20.02 -3.84 2.22
C GLY A 81 -18.57 -4.35 2.32
N LEU A 82 -17.64 -3.61 1.72
CA LEU A 82 -16.22 -3.94 1.69
C LEU A 82 -15.49 -3.11 2.75
N GLN A 83 -14.89 -3.77 3.73
CA GLN A 83 -14.06 -3.11 4.73
C GLN A 83 -12.61 -3.04 4.22
N ILE A 84 -12.00 -1.87 4.20
CA ILE A 84 -10.57 -1.70 3.90
C ILE A 84 -9.76 -2.26 5.07
N ALA A 85 -8.57 -2.82 4.79
CA ALA A 85 -7.66 -3.31 5.80
C ALA A 85 -7.48 -2.27 6.93
N HIS A 86 -7.69 -2.72 8.18
CA HIS A 86 -7.46 -1.90 9.36
C HIS A 86 -5.98 -1.95 9.73
N VAL A 87 -5.42 -0.80 10.12
CA VAL A 87 -4.05 -0.73 10.62
C VAL A 87 -4.03 -1.13 12.08
N ASP A 88 -3.53 -2.33 12.37
CA ASP A 88 -3.30 -2.80 13.74
C ASP A 88 -1.82 -3.18 13.94
N LEU A 89 -1.41 -3.39 15.20
CA LEU A 89 -0.01 -3.77 15.53
C LEU A 89 0.44 -5.02 14.79
N LYS A 90 -0.47 -5.96 14.55
CA LYS A 90 -0.16 -7.21 13.84
C LYS A 90 0.15 -6.94 12.38
N LEU A 91 -0.65 -6.12 11.70
CA LEU A 91 -0.44 -5.71 10.32
C LEU A 91 0.87 -4.95 10.18
N ILE A 92 1.15 -4.00 11.07
CA ILE A 92 2.41 -3.23 11.06
C ILE A 92 3.61 -4.19 11.16
N ARG A 93 3.63 -5.04 12.18
CA ARG A 93 4.73 -6.00 12.38
C ARG A 93 4.91 -6.91 11.16
N ASN A 94 3.81 -7.49 10.66
CA ASN A 94 3.86 -8.43 9.55
C ASN A 94 4.35 -7.75 8.26
N ALA A 95 3.82 -6.57 7.94
CA ALA A 95 4.16 -5.86 6.71
C ALA A 95 5.63 -5.40 6.70
N PHE A 96 6.13 -4.86 7.82
CA PHE A 96 7.53 -4.45 7.95
C PHE A 96 8.50 -5.65 7.95
N GLN A 97 8.09 -6.81 8.49
CA GLN A 97 8.90 -8.02 8.43
C GLN A 97 9.06 -8.51 6.99
N VAL A 98 7.96 -8.59 6.22
CA VAL A 98 8.00 -8.94 4.79
C VAL A 98 8.85 -7.94 4.00
N ARG A 99 8.67 -6.64 4.28
CA ARG A 99 9.47 -5.57 3.67
C ARG A 99 10.97 -5.81 3.90
N SER A 100 11.38 -6.03 5.15
CA SER A 100 12.77 -6.28 5.51
C SER A 100 13.34 -7.51 4.81
N MET A 101 12.62 -8.63 4.82
CA MET A 101 13.09 -9.87 4.17
C MET A 101 13.37 -9.67 2.67
N ILE A 102 12.48 -8.96 1.97
CA ILE A 102 12.61 -8.75 0.52
C ILE A 102 13.67 -7.69 0.22
N GLU A 103 13.59 -6.52 0.85
CA GLU A 103 14.46 -5.39 0.49
C GLU A 103 15.91 -5.61 0.90
N LEU A 104 16.18 -6.37 1.98
CA LEU A 104 17.55 -6.72 2.34
C LEU A 104 18.20 -7.68 1.34
N GLU A 105 17.42 -8.55 0.71
CA GLU A 105 17.92 -9.37 -0.40
C GLU A 105 18.09 -8.55 -1.67
N ALA A 106 17.11 -7.70 -1.96
CA ALA A 106 17.15 -6.77 -3.08
C ALA A 106 18.39 -5.89 -3.04
N ILE A 107 18.73 -5.26 -1.91
CA ILE A 107 19.90 -4.38 -1.82
C ILE A 107 21.21 -5.15 -1.97
N ARG A 108 21.32 -6.38 -1.41
CA ARG A 108 22.51 -7.23 -1.58
C ARG A 108 22.78 -7.51 -3.06
N HIS A 109 21.72 -7.76 -3.84
CA HIS A 109 21.82 -7.95 -5.28
C HIS A 109 22.10 -6.62 -6.01
N PHE A 110 21.40 -5.55 -5.64
CA PHE A 110 21.45 -4.25 -6.31
C PHE A 110 22.83 -3.60 -6.22
N VAL A 111 23.55 -3.79 -5.12
CA VAL A 111 24.95 -3.34 -4.95
C VAL A 111 25.83 -3.78 -6.11
N HIS A 112 25.61 -4.97 -6.66
CA HIS A 112 26.44 -5.54 -7.72
C HIS A 112 25.90 -5.32 -9.14
N THR A 113 24.59 -5.06 -9.27
CA THR A 113 23.90 -5.05 -10.56
C THR A 113 23.48 -3.67 -11.05
N ALA A 114 23.26 -2.72 -10.14
CA ALA A 114 22.93 -1.34 -10.50
C ALA A 114 24.07 -0.71 -11.29
N SER A 115 23.77 -0.04 -12.40
CA SER A 115 24.78 0.73 -13.13
C SER A 115 25.18 2.01 -12.38
N ASP A 116 26.38 2.53 -12.64
CA ASP A 116 26.79 3.81 -12.04
C ASP A 116 25.88 4.97 -12.46
N GLU A 117 25.34 4.92 -13.68
CA GLU A 117 24.37 5.88 -14.19
C GLU A 117 23.04 5.79 -13.43
N GLU A 118 22.53 4.57 -13.20
CA GLU A 118 21.31 4.36 -12.41
C GLU A 118 21.47 4.85 -10.97
N LEU A 119 22.60 4.56 -10.33
CA LEU A 119 22.89 5.06 -8.98
C LEU A 119 23.02 6.58 -8.94
N ALA A 120 23.59 7.21 -9.98
CA ALA A 120 23.65 8.66 -10.09
C ALA A 120 22.25 9.27 -10.22
N GLN A 121 21.38 8.72 -11.06
CA GLN A 121 20.00 9.19 -11.22
C GLN A 121 19.20 9.07 -9.91
N ILE A 122 19.37 7.97 -9.17
CA ILE A 122 18.77 7.77 -7.86
C ILE A 122 19.26 8.84 -6.88
N GLU A 123 20.57 9.05 -6.81
CA GLU A 123 21.20 10.01 -5.91
C GLU A 123 20.74 11.45 -6.22
N ASP A 124 20.72 11.84 -7.49
CA ASP A 124 20.31 13.16 -7.94
C ASP A 124 18.86 13.46 -7.56
N GLY A 125 17.96 12.48 -7.70
CA GLY A 125 16.57 12.61 -7.26
C GLY A 125 16.45 12.90 -5.76
N HIS A 126 17.25 12.22 -4.92
CA HIS A 126 17.25 12.47 -3.47
C HIS A 126 17.87 13.82 -3.11
N ARG A 127 18.95 14.21 -3.79
CA ARG A 127 19.59 15.51 -3.60
C ARG A 127 18.68 16.66 -4.00
N ASP A 128 17.88 16.50 -5.07
CA ASP A 128 16.90 17.49 -5.49
C ASP A 128 15.86 17.76 -4.40
N ILE A 129 15.29 16.70 -3.83
CA ILE A 129 14.31 16.79 -2.73
C ILE A 129 14.92 17.50 -1.52
N LEU A 130 16.13 17.10 -1.10
CA LEU A 130 16.83 17.74 0.03
C LEU A 130 17.05 19.24 -0.22
N ARG A 131 17.55 19.59 -1.42
CA ARG A 131 17.80 20.99 -1.82
C ARG A 131 16.52 21.82 -1.77
N ARG A 132 15.41 21.31 -2.31
CA ARG A 132 14.11 21.99 -2.30
C ARG A 132 13.56 22.15 -0.88
N ALA A 133 13.65 21.09 -0.06
CA ALA A 133 13.19 21.11 1.33
C ALA A 133 13.98 22.07 2.23
N SER A 134 15.25 22.32 1.94
CA SER A 134 16.06 23.31 2.66
C SER A 134 15.87 24.75 2.17
N ALA A 135 15.45 24.94 0.91
CA ALA A 135 15.34 26.27 0.30
C ALA A 135 13.98 26.94 0.55
N THR A 136 12.91 26.16 0.65
CA THR A 136 11.54 26.67 0.78
C THR A 136 10.76 25.89 1.83
N PRO A 137 9.72 26.47 2.45
CA PRO A 137 8.78 25.71 3.27
C PRO A 137 8.25 24.50 2.51
N VAL A 138 8.18 23.35 3.19
CA VAL A 138 7.70 22.10 2.58
C VAL A 138 6.21 22.21 2.33
N ASP A 139 5.83 22.19 1.05
CA ASP A 139 4.44 22.15 0.60
C ASP A 139 3.98 20.73 0.23
N GLY A 140 2.71 20.59 -0.15
CA GLY A 140 2.14 19.30 -0.53
C GLY A 140 2.81 18.68 -1.75
N GLN A 141 3.15 19.48 -2.76
CA GLN A 141 3.80 18.98 -3.97
C GLN A 141 5.18 18.40 -3.66
N LEU A 142 5.96 19.07 -2.81
CA LEU A 142 7.26 18.55 -2.40
C LEU A 142 7.14 17.25 -1.59
N LEU A 143 6.10 17.10 -0.76
CA LEU A 143 5.84 15.84 -0.06
C LEU A 143 5.51 14.71 -1.05
N ASP A 144 4.69 14.98 -2.06
CA ASP A 144 4.32 14.01 -3.09
C ASP A 144 5.55 13.58 -3.92
N ASP A 145 6.37 14.55 -4.33
CA ASP A 145 7.63 14.27 -5.06
C ASP A 145 8.60 13.45 -4.20
N ALA A 146 8.73 13.80 -2.90
CA ALA A 146 9.57 13.08 -1.96
C ALA A 146 9.10 11.62 -1.76
N GLN A 147 7.79 11.40 -1.69
CA GLN A 147 7.24 10.05 -1.63
C GLN A 147 7.51 9.26 -2.91
N ALA A 148 7.37 9.88 -4.08
CA ALA A 148 7.66 9.23 -5.35
C ALA A 148 9.14 8.80 -5.43
N VAL A 149 10.06 9.64 -4.95
CA VAL A 149 11.50 9.33 -4.86
C VAL A 149 11.78 8.21 -3.85
N ASP A 150 11.18 8.25 -2.67
CA ASP A 150 11.27 7.19 -1.64
C ASP A 150 10.83 5.85 -2.20
N TRP A 151 9.58 5.74 -2.66
CA TRP A 151 9.05 4.49 -3.20
C TRP A 151 9.81 4.02 -4.44
N GLY A 152 10.19 4.93 -5.33
CA GLY A 152 10.92 4.62 -6.55
C GLY A 152 12.27 3.95 -6.28
N LEU A 153 12.97 4.35 -5.22
CA LEU A 153 14.22 3.69 -4.81
C LEU A 153 13.98 2.24 -4.40
N HIS A 154 13.02 2.01 -3.49
CA HIS A 154 12.72 0.67 -3.00
C HIS A 154 12.19 -0.26 -4.11
N ASP A 155 11.29 0.24 -4.95
CA ASP A 155 10.75 -0.51 -6.09
C ASP A 155 11.86 -0.90 -7.08
N ARG A 156 12.78 0.03 -7.42
CA ARG A 156 13.93 -0.26 -8.30
C ARG A 156 14.84 -1.36 -7.75
N MET A 157 15.18 -1.30 -6.46
CA MET A 157 16.01 -2.34 -5.83
C MET A 157 15.35 -3.72 -5.96
N VAL A 158 14.05 -3.81 -5.68
CA VAL A 158 13.31 -5.07 -5.73
C VAL A 158 13.18 -5.57 -7.16
N ASP A 159 12.83 -4.70 -8.11
CA ASP A 159 12.66 -5.08 -9.51
C ASP A 159 13.98 -5.53 -10.16
N ALA A 160 15.12 -5.02 -9.69
CA ALA A 160 16.44 -5.47 -10.14
C ALA A 160 16.75 -6.94 -9.81
N LEU A 161 16.00 -7.59 -8.91
CA LEU A 161 16.11 -9.04 -8.69
C LEU A 161 15.68 -9.86 -9.91
N GLY A 162 14.93 -9.27 -10.87
CA GLY A 162 14.43 -9.98 -12.04
C GLY A 162 13.46 -11.13 -11.69
N ASN A 163 12.87 -11.10 -10.50
CA ASN A 163 11.98 -12.14 -9.99
C ASN A 163 10.56 -11.60 -9.86
N GLU A 164 9.72 -11.90 -10.87
CA GLU A 164 8.35 -11.39 -10.95
C GLU A 164 7.48 -11.81 -9.75
N ILE A 165 7.73 -13.00 -9.18
CA ILE A 165 7.01 -13.50 -8.00
C ILE A 165 7.33 -12.61 -6.78
N VAL A 166 8.61 -12.28 -6.59
CA VAL A 166 9.04 -11.39 -5.50
C VAL A 166 8.48 -9.98 -5.71
N SER A 167 8.56 -9.44 -6.91
CA SER A 167 7.99 -8.12 -7.23
C SER A 167 6.48 -8.07 -6.98
N GLU A 168 5.72 -9.10 -7.33
CA GLU A 168 4.27 -9.15 -7.06
C GLU A 168 3.97 -9.17 -5.56
N ILE A 169 4.65 -10.03 -4.80
CA ILE A 169 4.50 -10.09 -3.33
C ILE A 169 4.86 -8.75 -2.70
N TYR A 170 5.96 -8.13 -3.14
CA TYR A 170 6.43 -6.85 -2.65
C TYR A 170 5.45 -5.72 -2.93
N ARG A 171 4.93 -5.60 -4.16
CA ARG A 171 3.94 -4.58 -4.54
C ARG A 171 2.66 -4.69 -3.73
N VAL A 172 2.18 -5.91 -3.45
CA VAL A 172 1.03 -6.09 -2.55
C VAL A 172 1.36 -5.64 -1.13
N ASN A 173 2.57 -5.95 -0.63
CA ASN A 173 2.99 -5.53 0.69
C ASN A 173 3.21 -4.02 0.80
N SER A 174 3.73 -3.36 -0.23
CA SER A 174 3.96 -1.91 -0.23
C SER A 174 2.65 -1.13 -0.11
N LEU A 175 1.52 -1.65 -0.64
CA LEU A 175 0.19 -1.08 -0.38
C LEU A 175 -0.19 -1.10 1.11
N ARG A 176 0.16 -2.17 1.83
CA ARG A 176 -0.09 -2.25 3.28
C ARG A 176 0.77 -1.23 4.03
N ILE A 177 2.04 -1.09 3.66
CA ILE A 177 2.93 -0.07 4.23
C ILE A 177 2.41 1.35 3.95
N ARG A 178 1.88 1.60 2.75
CA ARG A 178 1.26 2.89 2.39
C ARG A 178 0.03 3.19 3.25
N LEU A 179 -0.88 2.22 3.41
CA LEU A 179 -2.03 2.35 4.33
C LEU A 179 -1.57 2.67 5.76
N ILE A 180 -0.56 1.96 6.26
CA ILE A 180 0.01 2.20 7.60
C ILE A 180 0.55 3.63 7.73
N ARG A 181 1.28 4.13 6.73
CA ARG A 181 1.88 5.48 6.76
C ARG A 181 0.85 6.60 6.71
N LEU A 182 -0.23 6.40 5.95
CA LEU A 182 -1.34 7.36 5.87
C LEU A 182 -2.11 7.45 7.19
N ASP A 183 -2.33 6.31 7.85
CA ASP A 183 -3.03 6.23 9.12
C ASP A 183 -2.26 6.88 10.28
N SER A 184 -0.93 6.72 10.27
CA SER A 184 -0.04 7.21 11.34
C SER A 184 0.43 8.66 11.18
N SER A 185 -0.05 9.39 10.16
CA SER A 185 0.39 10.77 9.84
C SER A 185 1.93 10.95 9.83
N VAL A 186 2.69 9.89 9.51
CA VAL A 186 4.16 9.89 9.58
C VAL A 186 4.77 10.80 8.51
N ILE A 187 4.01 11.09 7.46
CA ILE A 187 4.38 12.03 6.40
C ILE A 187 4.17 13.46 6.93
N THR A 188 5.24 14.04 7.45
CA THR A 188 5.25 15.44 7.90
C THR A 188 6.48 16.17 7.36
N PRO A 189 6.41 17.50 7.16
CA PRO A 189 7.56 18.33 6.83
C PRO A 189 8.81 18.05 7.68
N GLY A 190 8.63 17.86 9.00
CA GLY A 190 9.73 17.61 9.93
C GLY A 190 10.40 16.24 9.77
N ARG A 191 9.82 15.31 9.00
CA ARG A 191 10.35 13.96 8.77
C ARG A 191 10.94 13.76 7.39
N LEU A 192 10.65 14.64 6.44
CA LEU A 192 11.14 14.54 5.05
C LEU A 192 12.67 14.53 5.00
N ILE A 193 13.32 15.54 5.57
CA ILE A 193 14.79 15.67 5.51
C ILE A 193 15.49 14.47 6.17
N PRO A 194 15.16 14.08 7.43
CA PRO A 194 15.77 12.90 8.05
C PRO A 194 15.60 11.60 7.27
N ALA A 195 14.44 11.39 6.64
CA ALA A 195 14.20 10.19 5.83
C ALA A 195 15.06 10.17 4.55
N MET A 196 15.18 11.32 3.86
CA MET A 196 16.04 11.44 2.68
C MET A 196 17.53 11.29 3.05
N GLU A 197 17.95 11.78 4.21
CA GLU A 197 19.31 11.59 4.72
C GLU A 197 19.60 10.12 5.13
N GLU A 198 18.61 9.40 5.65
CA GLU A 198 18.70 7.93 5.82
C GLU A 198 18.96 7.24 4.47
N HIS A 199 18.28 7.64 3.40
CA HIS A 199 18.47 7.08 2.07
C HIS A 199 19.86 7.37 1.51
N MET A 200 20.28 8.63 1.58
CA MET A 200 21.60 9.06 1.09
C MET A 200 22.75 8.25 1.69
N ARG A 201 22.61 7.78 2.94
CA ARG A 201 23.62 6.91 3.57
C ARG A 201 23.77 5.58 2.85
N PHE A 202 22.68 4.85 2.59
CA PHE A 202 22.80 3.56 1.90
C PHE A 202 22.99 3.71 0.38
N ILE A 203 22.54 4.81 -0.24
CA ILE A 203 22.92 5.17 -1.61
C ILE A 203 24.44 5.35 -1.72
N SER A 204 25.07 6.04 -0.75
CA SER A 204 26.53 6.18 -0.72
C SER A 204 27.25 4.83 -0.61
N ALA A 205 26.74 3.92 0.21
CA ALA A 205 27.28 2.56 0.31
C ALA A 205 27.09 1.76 -1.00
N LEU A 206 25.95 1.91 -1.68
CA LEU A 206 25.71 1.34 -3.00
C LEU A 206 26.74 1.82 -4.02
N ARG A 207 27.05 3.13 -4.05
CA ARG A 207 28.07 3.70 -4.95
C ARG A 207 29.48 3.21 -4.67
N GLN A 208 29.78 2.94 -3.41
CA GLN A 208 31.05 2.35 -2.99
C GLN A 208 31.11 0.83 -3.21
N ARG A 209 30.01 0.23 -3.69
CA ARG A 209 29.84 -1.21 -3.88
C ARG A 209 30.04 -2.01 -2.57
N ASP A 210 29.76 -1.38 -1.43
CA ASP A 210 29.87 -1.99 -0.11
C ASP A 210 28.53 -2.65 0.29
N ALA A 211 28.41 -3.93 -0.03
CA ALA A 211 27.20 -4.70 0.25
C ALA A 211 26.90 -4.82 1.75
N VAL A 212 27.92 -4.89 2.59
CA VAL A 212 27.76 -5.04 4.04
C VAL A 212 27.20 -3.75 4.64
N ALA A 213 27.81 -2.61 4.31
CA ALA A 213 27.35 -1.31 4.77
C ALA A 213 25.95 -0.97 4.22
N ALA A 214 25.71 -1.21 2.92
CA ALA A 214 24.41 -0.94 2.30
C ALA A 214 23.29 -1.73 2.99
N THR A 215 23.51 -3.02 3.23
CA THR A 215 22.55 -3.89 3.93
C THR A 215 22.27 -3.41 5.34
N ALA A 216 23.31 -3.12 6.13
CA ALA A 216 23.15 -2.68 7.52
C ALA A 216 22.41 -1.33 7.62
N LEU A 217 22.71 -0.40 6.72
CA LEU A 217 22.06 0.91 6.66
C LEU A 217 20.59 0.79 6.24
N LEU A 218 20.27 -0.07 5.27
CA LEU A 218 18.87 -0.31 4.88
C LEU A 218 18.08 -0.99 6.00
N GLU A 219 18.68 -1.96 6.71
CA GLU A 219 18.02 -2.60 7.85
C GLU A 219 17.69 -1.57 8.95
N ALA A 220 18.64 -0.68 9.26
CA ALA A 220 18.44 0.40 10.20
C ALA A 220 17.35 1.37 9.74
N HIS A 221 17.30 1.72 8.45
CA HIS A 221 16.24 2.54 7.87
C HIS A 221 14.85 1.90 8.01
N ILE A 222 14.70 0.62 7.66
CA ILE A 222 13.41 -0.09 7.77
C ILE A 222 12.96 -0.17 9.22
N ARG A 223 13.89 -0.40 10.15
CA ARG A 223 13.63 -0.40 11.60
C ARG A 223 13.17 0.98 12.10
N SER A 224 13.91 2.02 11.75
CA SER A 224 13.56 3.43 12.04
C SER A 224 12.17 3.78 11.51
N ALA A 225 11.86 3.40 10.26
CA ALA A 225 10.55 3.62 9.67
C ALA A 225 9.42 2.88 10.40
N ARG A 226 9.66 1.66 10.90
CA ARG A 226 8.67 0.91 11.70
C ARG A 226 8.45 1.57 13.05
N ASP A 227 9.52 1.92 13.74
CA ASP A 227 9.45 2.46 15.10
C ASP A 227 8.73 3.82 15.09
N ARG A 228 8.97 4.66 14.07
CA ARG A 228 8.20 5.90 13.82
C ARG A 228 6.68 5.70 13.72
N VAL A 229 6.24 4.59 13.13
CA VAL A 229 4.81 4.26 13.04
C VAL A 229 4.27 3.80 14.39
N LEU A 230 5.04 3.02 15.13
CA LEU A 230 4.63 2.45 16.43
C LEU A 230 4.59 3.50 17.55
N ASP A 231 5.39 4.57 17.44
CA ASP A 231 5.39 5.69 18.39
C ASP A 231 4.16 6.61 18.24
N PHE A 232 3.34 6.42 17.20
CA PHE A 232 2.09 7.16 17.01
C PHE A 232 0.89 6.40 17.61
N PRO A 233 -0.06 7.07 18.29
CA PRO A 233 -1.24 6.40 18.84
C PRO A 233 -2.05 5.73 17.73
N LEU A 234 -2.19 4.40 17.79
CA LEU A 234 -3.07 3.66 16.89
C LEU A 234 -4.51 3.80 17.38
N GLU A 235 -5.46 4.07 16.47
CA GLU A 235 -6.87 3.98 16.84
C GLU A 235 -7.23 2.54 17.23
N PRO A 236 -7.99 2.35 18.32
CA PRO A 236 -8.35 1.01 18.78
C PRO A 236 -9.22 0.29 17.75
N VAL A 237 -8.83 -0.93 17.40
CA VAL A 237 -9.61 -1.82 16.51
C VAL A 237 -11.00 -2.03 17.12
N PRO A 238 -12.11 -1.68 16.44
CA PRO A 238 -13.44 -2.01 16.92
C PRO A 238 -13.56 -3.53 17.03
N ALA A 239 -13.86 -4.03 18.24
CA ALA A 239 -14.02 -5.46 18.47
C ALA A 239 -15.08 -6.03 17.53
N HIS A 240 -14.69 -6.86 16.57
CA HIS A 240 -15.63 -7.65 15.81
C HIS A 240 -16.31 -8.62 16.79
N SER A 241 -17.62 -8.47 16.99
CA SER A 241 -18.35 -9.28 17.95
C SER A 241 -18.11 -10.77 17.67
N ALA A 242 -17.74 -11.50 18.71
CA ALA A 242 -17.68 -12.95 18.73
C ALA A 242 -19.08 -13.60 18.66
N ALA A 243 -20.06 -12.92 18.06
CA ALA A 243 -21.44 -13.38 17.91
C ALA A 243 -21.57 -14.24 16.64
N GLY A 244 -20.84 -15.35 16.61
CA GLY A 244 -20.93 -16.31 15.49
C GLY A 244 -20.51 -17.74 15.83
N ARG A 245 -19.95 -17.99 17.03
CA ARG A 245 -19.47 -19.33 17.42
C ARG A 245 -20.28 -20.02 18.53
N ALA A 246 -21.35 -19.41 19.03
CA ALA A 246 -22.16 -19.96 20.12
C ALA A 246 -23.55 -20.50 19.70
N ALA A 247 -23.75 -20.78 18.41
CA ALA A 247 -25.00 -21.36 17.89
C ALA A 247 -24.76 -22.71 17.19
N ALA A 248 -24.00 -23.60 17.82
CA ALA A 248 -23.89 -24.99 17.38
C ALA A 248 -23.60 -25.95 18.56
N THR A 249 -24.26 -25.74 19.70
CA THR A 249 -24.24 -26.72 20.79
C THR A 249 -25.50 -26.60 21.65
N ARG A 250 -26.65 -26.95 21.09
CA ARG A 250 -27.84 -27.35 21.87
C ARG A 250 -28.82 -28.11 21.00
N SER A 251 -28.69 -29.44 20.97
CA SER A 251 -29.86 -30.35 21.05
C SER A 251 -29.41 -31.80 21.18
N ILE A 252 -29.02 -32.21 22.39
CA ILE A 252 -29.30 -33.58 22.86
C ILE A 252 -29.81 -33.41 24.30
N ARG A 253 -31.13 -33.24 24.45
CA ARG A 253 -31.80 -33.40 25.74
C ARG A 253 -32.19 -34.87 25.85
N SER A 254 -31.57 -35.57 26.80
CA SER A 254 -31.98 -36.88 27.29
C SER A 254 -33.34 -36.78 28.01
N THR A 255 -34.31 -37.56 27.55
CA THR A 255 -35.57 -37.86 28.23
C THR A 255 -35.34 -38.70 29.49
N PRO A 256 -35.98 -38.39 30.64
CA PRO A 256 -35.99 -39.32 31.78
C PRO A 256 -37.13 -40.33 31.62
N ALA A 257 -36.82 -41.60 31.82
CA ALA A 257 -37.78 -42.69 31.83
C ALA A 257 -38.66 -42.63 33.10
N ARG A 258 -39.98 -42.58 32.89
CA ARG A 258 -41.00 -42.90 33.91
C ARG A 258 -40.84 -44.37 34.34
N ARG A 259 -40.63 -44.62 35.63
CA ARG A 259 -40.96 -45.91 36.26
C ARG A 259 -42.27 -45.76 37.04
N LYS A 260 -43.20 -46.67 36.76
CA LYS A 260 -44.43 -46.92 37.52
C LYS A 260 -44.09 -47.76 38.77
N THR A 261 -44.79 -47.45 39.84
CA THR A 261 -45.06 -48.20 41.09
C THR A 261 -45.62 -49.62 40.83
N PRO A 262 -45.69 -50.54 41.82
CA PRO A 262 -46.11 -50.38 43.23
C PRO A 262 -44.98 -50.16 44.22
#